data_AF-A0A6A7L3P0-F1
#
_entry.id   AF-A0A6A7L3P0-F1
#
_cell.length_a   1.000
_cell.length_b   1.000
_cell.length_c   1.000
_cell.angle_alpha   90.00
_cell.angle_beta   90.00
_cell.angle_gamma   90.00
#
_symmetry.space_group_name_H-M   'P 1'
#
loop_
_entity.id
_entity.type
_entity.pdbx_description
1 polymer ?
#
loop_
_entity_poly.entity_id
_entity_poly.type
_entity_poly.pdbx_seq_one_letter_code
_entity_poly.pdbx_strand_id
1 'polypeptide(L)' 'MSQEELAAAAGIDRSYMSGIERGVRNPSVLRLAQIARALGAQLSDLTEKL' A
#
# COMPACT_ATOMS: atom_id res chain seq x y z
N MET A 1 4.39 -8.02 -9.46
CA MET A 1 5.14 -7.79 -8.22
C MET A 1 4.47 -8.59 -7.11
N SER A 2 5.23 -9.31 -6.31
CA SER A 2 4.74 -10.02 -5.13
C SER A 2 4.48 -9.05 -3.96
N GLN A 3 3.74 -9.49 -2.93
CA GLN A 3 3.53 -8.70 -1.71
C GLN A 3 4.85 -8.32 -1.03
N GLU A 4 5.82 -9.23 -1.01
CA GLU A 4 7.11 -9.01 -0.36
C GLU A 4 7.94 -7.96 -1.12
N GLU A 5 7.95 -8.06 -2.45
CA GLU A 5 8.59 -7.06 -3.31
C GLU A 5 7.93 -5.67 -3.15
N LEU A 6 6.59 -5.60 -3.12
CA LEU A 6 5.89 -4.33 -2.95
C LEU A 6 6.12 -3.73 -1.56
N ALA A 7 6.11 -4.56 -0.52
CA ALA A 7 6.37 -4.12 0.85
C ALA A 7 7.78 -3.54 0.99
N ALA A 8 8.77 -4.23 0.43
CA ALA A 8 10.14 -3.74 0.37
C ALA A 8 10.25 -2.41 -0.40
N ALA A 9 9.63 -2.33 -1.59
CA ALA A 9 9.63 -1.11 -2.42
C ALA A 9 8.91 0.08 -1.74
N ALA A 10 7.85 -0.18 -0.98
CA ALA A 10 7.10 0.83 -0.23
C ALA A 10 7.73 1.18 1.13
N GLY A 11 8.78 0.46 1.56
CA GLY A 11 9.41 0.66 2.87
C GLY A 11 8.48 0.33 4.04
N ILE A 12 7.68 -0.73 3.90
CA ILE A 12 6.75 -1.22 4.94
C ILE A 12 6.96 -2.71 5.19
N ASP A 13 6.54 -3.18 6.37
CA ASP A 13 6.60 -4.59 6.71
C ASP A 13 5.63 -5.42 5.85
N ARG A 14 6.06 -6.62 5.45
CA ARG A 14 5.25 -7.54 4.62
C ARG A 14 3.93 -7.93 5.30
N SER A 15 3.93 -8.15 6.62
CA SER A 15 2.70 -8.47 7.37
C SER A 15 1.76 -7.27 7.44
N TYR A 16 2.30 -6.05 7.48
CA TYR A 16 1.51 -4.82 7.39
C TYR A 16 0.88 -4.68 6.00
N MET A 17 1.63 -4.91 4.92
CA MET A 17 1.09 -4.97 3.54
C MET A 17 -0.06 -5.97 3.44
N SER A 18 0.17 -7.22 3.88
CA SER A 18 -0.85 -8.27 3.90
C SER A 18 -2.08 -7.88 4.75
N GLY A 19 -1.89 -7.08 5.80
CA GLY A 19 -2.99 -6.53 6.59
C GLY A 19 -3.83 -5.49 5.84
N ILE A 20 -3.19 -4.63 5.04
CA ILE A 20 -3.88 -3.64 4.20
C ILE A 20 -4.70 -4.33 3.12
N GLU A 21 -4.11 -5.26 2.37
CA GLU A 21 -4.80 -5.95 1.26
C GLU A 21 -6.02 -6.76 1.70
N ARG A 22 -6.01 -7.26 2.94
CA ARG A 22 -7.14 -7.96 3.55
C ARG A 22 -8.16 -7.03 4.23
N GLY A 23 -7.92 -5.72 4.22
CA GLY A 23 -8.79 -4.73 4.86
C GLY A 23 -8.79 -4.75 6.40
N VAL A 24 -7.83 -5.44 7.03
CA VAL A 24 -7.72 -5.52 8.51
C VAL A 24 -6.82 -4.44 9.11
N ARG A 25 -6.22 -3.59 8.27
CA ARG A 25 -5.45 -2.41 8.66
C ARG A 25 -6.03 -1.18 7.97
N ASN A 26 -6.11 -0.08 8.72
CA ASN A 26 -6.41 1.24 8.18
C ASN A 26 -5.10 2.04 8.04
N PRO A 27 -4.46 2.06 6.85
CA PRO A 27 -3.21 2.76 6.66
C PRO A 27 -3.38 4.27 6.70
N SER A 28 -2.37 4.98 7.22
CA SER A 28 -2.33 6.44 7.08
C SER A 28 -2.15 6.84 5.61
N VAL A 29 -2.55 8.07 5.28
CA VAL A 29 -2.36 8.66 3.94
C VAL A 29 -0.90 8.60 3.49
N LEU A 30 0.05 8.79 4.42
CA LEU A 30 1.48 8.67 4.12
C LEU A 30 1.87 7.26 3.66
N ARG A 31 1.32 6.22 4.29
CA ARG A 31 1.57 4.82 3.89
C ARG A 31 0.94 4.52 2.53
N LEU A 32 -0.27 5.00 2.29
CA LEU A 32 -0.90 4.89 0.97
C LEU A 32 -0.06 5.59 -0.12
N ALA A 33 0.48 6.78 0.16
CA ALA A 33 1.34 7.50 -0.78
C ALA A 33 2.66 6.75 -1.08
N GLN A 34 3.24 6.08 -0.09
CA GLN A 34 4.42 5.23 -0.28
C GLN A 34 4.10 4.02 -1.18
N ILE A 35 2.97 3.36 -0.94
CA ILE A 35 2.50 2.22 -1.73
C ILE A 35 2.21 2.66 -3.17
N ALA A 36 1.52 3.79 -3.36
CA ALA A 36 1.23 4.34 -4.68
C ALA A 36 2.52 4.62 -5.46
N ARG A 37 3.51 5.26 -4.82
CA ARG A 37 4.82 5.50 -5.43
C ARG A 37 5.53 4.20 -5.82
N ALA A 38 5.50 3.18 -4.97
CA ALA A 38 6.10 1.88 -5.25
C ALA A 38 5.41 1.14 -6.42
N LEU A 39 4.11 1.37 -6.61
CA LEU A 39 3.34 0.84 -7.74
C LEU A 39 3.48 1.67 -9.02
N GLY A 40 4.09 2.86 -8.96
CA GLY A 40 4.08 3.81 -10.09
C GLY A 40 2.68 4.38 -10.36
N ALA A 41 1.81 4.40 -9.36
CA ALA A 41 0.43 4.87 -9.44
C ALA A 41 0.26 6.23 -8.72
N GLN A 42 -0.86 6.90 -8.98
CA GLN A 42 -1.29 8.04 -8.18
C GLN A 42 -1.97 7.57 -6.90
N LEU A 43 -1.92 8.39 -5.85
CA LEU A 43 -2.60 8.07 -4.59
C LEU A 43 -4.11 7.89 -4.79
N SER A 44 -4.72 8.65 -5.70
CA SER A 44 -6.13 8.54 -6.05
C SER A 44 -6.50 7.18 -6.64
N ASP A 45 -5.55 6.46 -7.25
CA ASP A 45 -5.80 5.13 -7.82
C ASP A 45 -5.99 4.06 -6.74
N LEU A 46 -5.60 4.36 -5.49
CA LEU A 46 -5.75 3.47 -4.33
C LEU A 46 -7.03 3.71 -3.54
N THR A 47 -7.89 4.64 -3.99
CA THR A 47 -9.12 5.01 -3.30
C THR A 47 -10.28 5.05 -4.27
N GLU A 48 -11.42 4.47 -3.90
CA GLU A 48 -12.65 4.60 -4.68
C GLU A 48 -13.44 5.85 -4.26
N LYS A 49 -14.34 6.29 -5.14
CA LYS A 49 -15.32 7.32 -4.77
C LYS A 49 -16.25 6.73 -3.70
N LEU A 50 -16.38 7.45 -2.59
CA LEU A 50 -17.38 7.16 -1.55
C LEU A 50 -18.79 7.49 -2.04
#